data_AF-A0A414UBF6-F1
#
_entry.id   AF-A0A414UBF6-F1
#
_cell.length_a   1.000
_cell.length_b   1.000
_cell.length_c   1.000
_cell.angle_alpha   90.00
_cell.angle_beta   90.00
_cell.angle_gamma   90.00
#
_symmetry.space_group_name_H-M   'P 1'
#
loop_
_entity.id
_entity.type
_entity.pdbx_description
1 polymer ?
#
loop_
_entity_poly.entity_id
_entity_poly.type
_entity_poly.pdbx_seq_one_letter_code
_entity_poly.pdbx_strand_id
1 'polypeptide(L)'
;METISGLEYLNTANITDMGSMFQDCYNLKSLDLTKFDTKNVSSMYFMFYNCPNLTSLDLTNFNTKNVKNMNGMFGDCTHLTSLDITNFNTAKVTNMGNMFLGCSNLTSLDLTNFNTAKVTDMHGMFNGCSALISLDLTNFNTAEVRDMNRMFYMLDKSSTALTTIYVSDNFVTTNVQNGEKMFKNCTKLKGFQKYSLLDTDHRYANYKTGYFTKLVGKNGEKKIGATGETLATENLVLDDGKDFVAYDLFAAKNASYSRDIPEGSTWGTLCLPFAIDQSKETECKFYSLTGIDADNKCITLESCEEGIIPAGTPVLFKMNEGVQTLNISVQDAGIVKEPVAGTNTDVKLVGSFTKIGGNGNQGLAETDYIIGKDKFWLVSELNDGNGVGIKPMRAYIHPANEYQARAAMLSIGKGDGTTAIDNLNAISNDANAEYYDANGRRTNGLQKGLNIVKRGSKTYKIMVK
;
A
#
# COMPACT_ATOMS: atom_id res chain seq x y z
N MET A 1 25.92 17.09 -34.29
CA MET A 1 26.89 17.05 -33.17
C MET A 1 26.34 16.05 -32.16
N GLU A 2 27.12 15.04 -31.79
CA GLU A 2 26.66 14.01 -30.84
C GLU A 2 26.85 14.40 -29.37
N THR A 3 27.84 15.25 -29.11
CA THR A 3 28.12 15.87 -27.82
C THR A 3 28.50 17.33 -28.05
N ILE A 4 28.47 18.13 -26.99
CA ILE A 4 28.95 19.52 -26.99
C ILE A 4 30.04 19.64 -25.93
N SER A 5 31.26 19.94 -26.36
CA SER A 5 32.39 20.20 -25.46
C SER A 5 32.49 21.69 -25.10
N GLY A 6 33.14 21.99 -23.98
CA GLY A 6 33.39 23.36 -23.54
C GLY A 6 32.24 24.03 -22.79
N LEU A 7 31.18 23.29 -22.48
CA LEU A 7 30.07 23.78 -21.64
C LEU A 7 30.54 24.13 -20.23
N GLU A 8 31.60 23.49 -19.75
CA GLU A 8 32.25 23.76 -18.46
C GLU A 8 32.87 25.16 -18.37
N TYR A 9 33.11 25.84 -19.50
CA TYR A 9 33.63 27.20 -19.56
C TYR A 9 32.53 28.28 -19.61
N LEU A 10 31.26 27.90 -19.74
CA LEU A 10 30.14 28.85 -19.77
C LEU A 10 29.84 29.37 -18.36
N ASN A 11 30.01 30.68 -18.14
CA ASN A 11 29.51 31.32 -16.92
C ASN A 11 28.00 31.58 -17.04
N THR A 12 27.22 30.74 -16.38
CA THR A 12 25.75 30.78 -16.41
C THR A 12 25.12 31.51 -15.22
N ALA A 13 25.93 32.01 -14.27
CA ALA A 13 25.46 32.49 -12.97
C ALA A 13 24.45 33.66 -13.02
N ASN A 14 24.46 34.47 -14.09
CA ASN A 14 23.56 35.61 -14.27
C ASN A 14 22.49 35.39 -15.36
N ILE A 15 22.42 34.19 -15.95
CA ILE A 15 21.46 33.89 -17.01
C ILE A 15 20.06 33.77 -16.39
N THR A 16 19.10 34.49 -16.96
CA THR A 16 17.69 34.48 -16.54
C THR A 16 16.77 33.71 -17.49
N ASP A 17 17.24 33.42 -18.71
CA ASP A 17 16.51 32.67 -19.73
C ASP A 17 17.44 31.65 -20.38
N MET A 18 17.12 30.37 -20.23
CA MET A 18 17.80 29.25 -20.90
C MET A 18 16.88 28.58 -21.93
N GLY A 19 15.86 29.31 -22.39
CA GLY A 19 14.93 28.84 -23.40
C GLY A 19 15.63 28.43 -24.69
N SER A 20 15.19 27.31 -25.28
CA SER A 20 15.67 26.76 -26.55
C SER A 20 17.19 26.49 -26.63
N MET A 21 17.92 26.46 -25.52
CA MET A 21 19.39 26.42 -25.53
C MET A 21 19.98 25.23 -26.30
N PHE A 22 19.35 24.06 -26.23
CA PHE A 22 19.73 22.84 -26.95
C PHE A 22 18.62 22.36 -27.89
N GLN A 23 17.67 23.22 -28.24
CA GLN A 23 16.57 22.85 -29.12
C GLN A 23 17.08 22.34 -30.48
N ASP A 24 16.38 21.35 -31.04
CA ASP A 24 16.62 20.77 -32.37
C ASP A 24 18.05 20.20 -32.53
N CYS A 25 18.71 19.83 -31.42
CA CYS A 25 19.99 19.15 -31.45
C CYS A 25 19.80 17.66 -31.79
N TYR A 26 19.37 17.37 -33.02
CA TYR A 26 18.90 16.05 -33.47
C TYR A 26 19.86 14.89 -33.20
N ASN A 27 21.17 15.14 -33.27
CA ASN A 27 22.20 14.12 -33.11
C ASN A 27 22.73 14.02 -31.68
N LEU A 28 22.32 14.91 -30.77
CA LEU A 28 22.84 15.00 -29.41
C LEU A 28 22.45 13.77 -28.59
N LYS A 29 23.46 13.09 -28.03
CA LYS A 29 23.29 11.87 -27.23
C LYS A 29 23.44 12.14 -25.73
N SER A 30 24.30 13.09 -25.35
CA SER A 30 24.55 13.45 -23.95
C SER A 30 25.07 14.89 -23.82
N LEU A 31 24.92 15.44 -22.60
CA LEU A 31 25.41 16.75 -22.19
C LEU A 31 26.05 16.65 -20.80
N ASP A 32 27.17 17.34 -20.59
CA ASP A 32 27.67 17.64 -19.25
C ASP A 32 27.18 19.04 -18.83
N LEU A 33 26.24 19.07 -17.89
CA LEU A 33 25.64 20.30 -17.35
C LEU A 33 26.08 20.57 -15.90
N THR A 34 27.10 19.86 -15.40
CA THR A 34 27.49 19.90 -13.99
C THR A 34 27.94 21.29 -13.52
N LYS A 35 28.38 22.15 -14.43
CA LYS A 35 28.83 23.54 -14.15
C LYS A 35 27.74 24.61 -14.32
N PHE A 36 26.52 24.23 -14.69
CA PHE A 36 25.45 25.20 -14.88
C PHE A 36 24.92 25.70 -13.52
N ASP A 37 24.95 27.02 -13.31
CA ASP A 37 24.26 27.69 -12.21
C ASP A 37 22.92 28.22 -12.72
N THR A 38 21.84 27.52 -12.36
CA THR A 38 20.48 27.82 -12.81
C THR A 38 19.66 28.63 -11.80
N LYS A 39 20.25 29.08 -10.69
CA LYS A 39 19.51 29.69 -9.56
C LYS A 39 18.73 30.96 -9.93
N ASN A 40 19.18 31.68 -10.96
CA ASN A 40 18.59 32.93 -11.43
C ASN A 40 17.69 32.73 -12.66
N VAL A 41 17.61 31.52 -13.19
CA VAL A 41 16.84 31.21 -14.40
C VAL A 41 15.35 31.29 -14.08
N SER A 42 14.64 32.05 -14.90
CA SER A 42 13.19 32.26 -14.84
C SER A 42 12.43 31.56 -15.96
N SER A 43 13.14 31.10 -17.00
CA SER A 43 12.58 30.50 -18.20
C SER A 43 13.48 29.38 -18.71
N MET A 44 12.89 28.20 -18.95
CA MET A 44 13.54 27.01 -19.51
C MET A 44 12.68 26.39 -20.64
N TYR A 45 11.88 27.22 -21.32
CA TYR A 45 11.00 26.71 -22.39
C TYR A 45 11.83 26.08 -23.51
N PHE A 46 11.41 24.95 -24.05
CA PHE A 46 12.06 24.22 -25.13
C PHE A 46 13.56 23.91 -24.94
N MET A 47 14.09 23.95 -23.70
CA MET A 47 15.54 23.86 -23.46
C MET A 47 16.20 22.65 -24.14
N PHE A 48 15.54 21.48 -24.13
CA PHE A 48 15.99 20.26 -24.79
C PHE A 48 15.00 19.78 -25.87
N TYR A 49 14.11 20.66 -26.34
CA TYR A 49 13.06 20.28 -27.27
C TYR A 49 13.61 19.67 -28.56
N ASN A 50 13.00 18.59 -29.04
CA ASN A 50 13.33 17.90 -30.27
C ASN A 50 14.81 17.45 -30.33
N CYS A 51 15.29 16.90 -29.22
CA CYS A 51 16.55 16.15 -29.12
C CYS A 51 16.28 14.64 -29.10
N PRO A 52 15.86 14.03 -30.23
CA PRO A 52 15.40 12.65 -30.24
C PRO A 52 16.48 11.65 -29.80
N ASN A 53 17.75 11.87 -30.10
CA ASN A 53 18.85 10.94 -29.78
C ASN A 53 19.38 11.05 -28.34
N LEU A 54 18.81 11.94 -27.52
CA LEU A 54 19.21 12.13 -26.13
C LEU A 54 18.70 10.95 -25.29
N THR A 55 19.63 10.19 -24.70
CA THR A 55 19.29 8.96 -23.95
C THR A 55 19.29 9.15 -22.44
N SER A 56 20.01 10.16 -21.94
CA SER A 56 20.01 10.55 -20.53
C SER A 56 20.36 12.03 -20.35
N LEU A 57 19.96 12.58 -19.20
CA LEU A 57 20.30 13.91 -18.72
C LEU A 57 20.55 13.85 -17.21
N ASP A 58 21.68 14.39 -16.76
CA ASP A 58 21.91 14.67 -15.34
C ASP A 58 21.50 16.11 -15.04
N LEU A 59 20.43 16.27 -14.26
CA LEU A 59 19.85 17.55 -13.86
C LEU A 59 19.93 17.78 -12.36
N THR A 60 20.72 16.99 -11.62
CA THR A 60 20.79 17.04 -10.15
C THR A 60 21.17 18.41 -9.59
N ASN A 61 22.01 19.16 -10.31
CA ASN A 61 22.43 20.52 -9.93
C ASN A 61 21.44 21.64 -10.32
N PHE A 62 20.34 21.32 -10.99
CA PHE A 62 19.38 22.35 -11.43
C PHE A 62 18.59 22.90 -10.23
N ASN A 63 18.56 24.23 -10.11
CA ASN A 63 17.75 24.96 -9.15
C ASN A 63 16.60 25.67 -9.87
N THR A 64 15.43 25.03 -9.89
CA THR A 64 14.28 25.52 -10.65
C THR A 64 13.32 26.41 -9.87
N LYS A 65 13.65 26.80 -8.62
CA LYS A 65 12.76 27.56 -7.71
C LYS A 65 12.24 28.90 -8.24
N ASN A 66 12.92 29.46 -9.25
CA ASN A 66 12.61 30.75 -9.87
C ASN A 66 11.99 30.61 -11.26
N VAL A 67 11.97 29.40 -11.82
CA VAL A 67 11.46 29.13 -13.16
C VAL A 67 9.94 29.30 -13.18
N LYS A 68 9.46 30.03 -14.21
CA LYS A 68 8.04 30.30 -14.46
C LYS A 68 7.54 29.58 -15.71
N ASN A 69 8.41 29.30 -16.67
CA ASN A 69 8.05 28.66 -17.94
C ASN A 69 8.91 27.42 -18.19
N MET A 70 8.26 26.25 -18.25
CA MET A 70 8.85 24.95 -18.58
C MET A 70 8.20 24.34 -19.84
N ASN A 71 7.54 25.16 -20.67
CA ASN A 71 6.85 24.68 -21.86
C ASN A 71 7.82 23.89 -22.77
N GLY A 72 7.47 22.64 -23.10
CA GLY A 72 8.22 21.80 -24.01
C GLY A 72 9.67 21.51 -23.62
N MET A 73 10.03 21.68 -22.33
CA MET A 73 11.43 21.57 -21.87
C MET A 73 12.11 20.27 -22.34
N PHE A 74 11.39 19.15 -22.37
CA PHE A 74 11.87 17.84 -22.82
C PHE A 74 11.07 17.29 -24.01
N GLY A 75 10.26 18.11 -24.67
CA GLY A 75 9.40 17.64 -25.75
C GLY A 75 10.20 17.01 -26.89
N ASP A 76 9.67 15.95 -27.49
CA ASP A 76 10.23 15.16 -28.58
C ASP A 76 11.62 14.55 -28.32
N CYS A 77 12.01 14.40 -27.04
CA CYS A 77 13.14 13.57 -26.62
C CYS A 77 12.80 12.06 -26.64
N THR A 78 12.55 11.54 -27.84
CA THR A 78 11.97 10.19 -28.06
C THR A 78 12.80 9.02 -27.51
N HIS A 79 14.11 9.14 -27.34
CA HIS A 79 14.96 8.07 -26.79
C HIS A 79 15.19 8.15 -25.27
N LEU A 80 14.65 9.16 -24.56
CA LEU A 80 14.67 9.18 -23.11
C LEU A 80 13.77 8.06 -22.55
N THR A 81 14.37 7.16 -21.77
CA THR A 81 13.65 6.04 -21.12
C THR A 81 13.31 6.31 -19.66
N SER A 82 14.09 7.19 -19.03
CA SER A 82 13.92 7.68 -17.65
C SER A 82 14.48 9.10 -17.56
N LEU A 83 14.00 9.86 -16.57
CA LEU A 83 14.45 11.21 -16.30
C LEU A 83 14.27 11.50 -14.80
N ASP A 84 15.36 11.82 -14.10
CA ASP A 84 15.29 12.25 -12.71
C ASP A 84 15.09 13.77 -12.64
N ILE A 85 13.91 14.16 -12.18
CA ILE A 85 13.48 15.56 -11.95
C ILE A 85 12.92 15.72 -10.54
N THR A 86 13.26 14.81 -9.62
CA THR A 86 12.76 14.85 -8.24
C THR A 86 13.25 16.08 -7.48
N ASN A 87 14.35 16.70 -7.90
CA ASN A 87 14.87 17.95 -7.33
C ASN A 87 14.13 19.22 -7.83
N PHE A 88 13.21 19.11 -8.79
CA PHE A 88 12.56 20.30 -9.37
C PHE A 88 11.57 20.95 -8.39
N ASN A 89 11.71 22.25 -8.18
CA ASN A 89 10.74 23.08 -7.48
C ASN A 89 9.89 23.86 -8.50
N THR A 90 8.65 23.41 -8.69
CA THR A 90 7.74 23.99 -9.69
C THR A 90 6.73 25.00 -9.12
N ALA A 91 6.86 25.41 -7.86
CA ALA A 91 5.88 26.26 -7.17
C ALA A 91 5.68 27.68 -7.76
N LYS A 92 6.54 28.12 -8.69
CA LYS A 92 6.40 29.38 -9.44
C LYS A 92 6.07 29.17 -10.92
N VAL A 93 6.02 27.93 -11.41
CA VAL A 93 5.77 27.60 -12.80
C VAL A 93 4.31 27.90 -13.13
N THR A 94 4.09 28.62 -14.23
CA THR A 94 2.76 28.96 -14.75
C THR A 94 2.46 28.26 -16.07
N ASN A 95 3.48 27.81 -16.82
CA ASN A 95 3.31 27.07 -18.07
C ASN A 95 4.12 25.77 -18.07
N MET A 96 3.42 24.64 -18.21
CA MET A 96 3.96 23.28 -18.36
C MET A 96 3.48 22.61 -19.66
N GLY A 97 2.95 23.38 -20.61
CA GLY A 97 2.47 22.86 -21.89
C GLY A 97 3.58 22.08 -22.62
N ASN A 98 3.24 20.95 -23.22
CA ASN A 98 4.15 20.08 -23.98
C ASN A 98 5.41 19.60 -23.25
N MET A 99 5.52 19.75 -21.92
CA MET A 99 6.78 19.52 -21.18
C MET A 99 7.44 18.17 -21.49
N PHE A 100 6.63 17.11 -21.68
CA PHE A 100 7.06 15.77 -22.09
C PHE A 100 6.36 15.30 -23.37
N LEU A 101 5.90 16.22 -24.22
CA LEU A 101 5.32 15.90 -25.54
C LEU A 101 6.23 14.92 -26.29
N GLY A 102 5.71 13.85 -26.88
CA GLY A 102 6.47 12.96 -27.74
C GLY A 102 7.58 12.14 -27.07
N CYS A 103 7.73 12.15 -25.74
CA CYS A 103 8.67 11.28 -25.01
C CYS A 103 8.20 9.81 -25.01
N SER A 104 8.18 9.20 -26.18
CA SER A 104 7.47 7.94 -26.46
C SER A 104 8.05 6.72 -25.77
N ASN A 105 9.34 6.73 -25.42
CA ASN A 105 10.04 5.66 -24.72
C ASN A 105 10.14 5.87 -23.19
N LEU A 106 9.62 6.98 -22.66
CA LEU A 106 9.64 7.24 -21.22
C LEU A 106 8.71 6.25 -20.51
N THR A 107 9.29 5.38 -19.68
CA THR A 107 8.56 4.26 -19.05
C THR A 107 7.95 4.62 -17.69
N SER A 108 8.56 5.60 -17.01
CA SER A 108 8.13 6.10 -15.71
C SER A 108 8.55 7.56 -15.54
N LEU A 109 7.84 8.27 -14.66
CA LEU A 109 8.14 9.65 -14.31
C LEU A 109 7.71 9.89 -12.87
N ASP A 110 8.66 10.32 -12.04
CA ASP A 110 8.36 10.73 -10.66
C ASP A 110 8.04 12.22 -10.63
N LEU A 111 6.78 12.53 -10.33
CA LEU A 111 6.23 13.88 -10.25
C LEU A 111 5.85 14.27 -8.82
N THR A 112 6.29 13.52 -7.81
CA THR A 112 5.87 13.72 -6.42
C THR A 112 6.19 15.12 -5.88
N ASN A 113 7.27 15.75 -6.31
CA ASN A 113 7.65 17.10 -5.86
C ASN A 113 7.04 18.25 -6.68
N PHE A 114 6.20 17.96 -7.68
CA PHE A 114 5.58 18.99 -8.49
C PHE A 114 4.47 19.71 -7.72
N ASN A 115 4.57 21.05 -7.67
CA ASN A 115 3.51 21.93 -7.22
C ASN A 115 2.95 22.69 -8.42
N THR A 116 1.74 22.30 -8.83
CA THR A 116 1.09 22.88 -10.01
C THR A 116 0.07 23.97 -9.70
N ALA A 117 -0.01 24.44 -8.44
CA ALA A 117 -1.10 25.32 -7.99
C ALA A 117 -1.19 26.67 -8.74
N LYS A 118 -0.10 27.10 -9.41
CA LYS A 118 -0.05 28.32 -10.23
C LYS A 118 -0.04 28.07 -11.73
N VAL A 119 -0.09 26.80 -12.15
CA VAL A 119 -0.03 26.43 -13.55
C VAL A 119 -1.35 26.78 -14.22
N THR A 120 -1.28 27.55 -15.30
CA THR A 120 -2.46 27.92 -16.09
C THR A 120 -2.54 27.16 -17.42
N ASP A 121 -1.44 26.53 -17.85
CA ASP A 121 -1.34 25.84 -19.15
C ASP A 121 -0.60 24.50 -19.01
N MET A 122 -1.30 23.42 -19.36
CA MET A 122 -0.83 22.02 -19.41
C MET A 122 -1.16 21.35 -20.75
N HIS A 123 -1.42 22.11 -21.82
CA HIS A 123 -1.76 21.52 -23.12
C HIS A 123 -0.66 20.54 -23.55
N GLY A 124 -1.02 19.35 -24.01
CA GLY A 124 -0.09 18.36 -24.54
C GLY A 124 1.01 17.87 -23.58
N MET A 125 0.92 18.12 -22.27
CA MET A 125 2.02 17.85 -21.32
C MET A 125 2.59 16.43 -21.40
N PHE A 126 1.74 15.42 -21.59
CA PHE A 126 2.11 13.99 -21.74
C PHE A 126 1.65 13.41 -23.08
N ASN A 127 1.37 14.26 -24.07
CA ASN A 127 0.93 13.82 -25.39
C ASN A 127 2.02 12.95 -26.03
N GLY A 128 1.68 11.77 -26.54
CA GLY A 128 2.62 10.90 -27.22
C GLY A 128 3.60 10.16 -26.29
N CYS A 129 3.46 10.25 -24.97
CA CYS A 129 4.19 9.42 -24.01
C CYS A 129 3.69 7.97 -24.00
N SER A 130 3.86 7.24 -25.10
CA SER A 130 3.23 5.93 -25.34
C SER A 130 3.67 4.83 -24.40
N ALA A 131 4.90 4.87 -23.87
CA ALA A 131 5.46 3.85 -22.98
C ALA A 131 5.07 4.00 -21.50
N LEU A 132 4.47 5.12 -21.08
CA LEU A 132 4.02 5.31 -19.71
C LEU A 132 2.85 4.36 -19.40
N ILE A 133 3.02 3.51 -18.37
CA ILE A 133 1.97 2.56 -17.95
C ILE A 133 1.00 3.21 -16.95
N SER A 134 1.53 4.05 -16.07
CA SER A 134 0.76 4.81 -15.09
C SER A 134 1.38 6.17 -14.82
N LEU A 135 0.55 7.15 -14.46
CA LEU A 135 0.97 8.46 -13.98
C LEU A 135 0.43 8.70 -12.59
N ASP A 136 1.25 9.24 -11.70
CA ASP A 136 0.81 9.74 -10.39
C ASP A 136 0.79 11.26 -10.39
N LEU A 137 -0.42 11.81 -10.41
CA LEU A 137 -0.72 13.24 -10.39
C LEU A 137 -1.43 13.63 -9.09
N THR A 138 -1.31 12.85 -8.01
CA THR A 138 -2.00 13.11 -6.74
C THR A 138 -1.62 14.45 -6.10
N ASN A 139 -0.40 14.93 -6.34
CA ASN A 139 0.07 16.23 -5.87
C ASN A 139 -0.31 17.41 -6.80
N PHE A 140 -0.95 17.15 -7.95
CA PHE A 140 -1.35 18.21 -8.87
C PHE A 140 -2.57 18.93 -8.30
N ASN A 141 -2.43 20.24 -8.13
CA ASN A 141 -3.53 21.17 -7.96
C ASN A 141 -3.76 21.86 -9.31
N THR A 142 -4.90 21.60 -9.95
CA THR A 142 -5.20 22.12 -11.28
C THR A 142 -6.29 23.20 -11.27
N ALA A 143 -6.59 23.78 -10.10
CA ALA A 143 -7.65 24.77 -9.95
C ALA A 143 -7.45 26.03 -10.82
N GLU A 144 -6.21 26.40 -11.16
CA GLU A 144 -5.92 27.56 -12.01
C GLU A 144 -5.72 27.22 -13.51
N VAL A 145 -5.76 25.94 -13.87
CA VAL A 145 -5.46 25.49 -15.24
C VAL A 145 -6.59 25.84 -16.19
N ARG A 146 -6.25 26.52 -17.30
CA ARG A 146 -7.17 26.95 -18.36
C ARG A 146 -7.05 26.12 -19.64
N ASP A 147 -5.88 25.59 -19.94
CA ASP A 147 -5.66 24.74 -21.13
C ASP A 147 -5.10 23.37 -20.73
N MET A 148 -5.81 22.33 -21.13
CA MET A 148 -5.41 20.92 -21.04
C MET A 148 -5.67 20.17 -22.36
N ASN A 149 -5.72 20.88 -23.49
CA ASN A 149 -5.91 20.29 -24.81
C ASN A 149 -4.88 19.18 -25.03
N ARG A 150 -5.35 17.98 -25.43
CA ARG A 150 -4.47 16.84 -25.74
C ARG A 150 -3.49 16.44 -24.62
N MET A 151 -3.73 16.78 -23.35
CA MET A 151 -2.77 16.55 -22.26
C MET A 151 -2.24 15.11 -22.20
N PHE A 152 -3.09 14.11 -22.44
CA PHE A 152 -2.74 12.67 -22.50
C PHE A 152 -2.95 12.06 -23.89
N TYR A 153 -3.03 12.86 -24.96
CA TYR A 153 -3.33 12.37 -26.31
C TYR A 153 -2.30 11.34 -26.77
N MET A 154 -2.73 10.23 -27.35
CA MET A 154 -1.82 9.22 -27.93
C MET A 154 -1.79 9.32 -29.46
N LEU A 155 -0.59 9.42 -30.04
CA LEU A 155 -0.42 9.51 -31.49
C LEU A 155 -0.94 8.26 -32.22
N ASP A 156 -0.62 7.07 -31.68
CA ASP A 156 -1.10 5.80 -32.17
C ASP A 156 -1.81 5.00 -31.07
N LYS A 157 -3.09 4.68 -31.31
CA LYS A 157 -3.94 3.87 -30.42
C LYS A 157 -3.41 2.45 -30.18
N SER A 158 -2.58 1.91 -31.06
CA SER A 158 -2.02 0.56 -30.94
C SER A 158 -0.83 0.51 -29.98
N SER A 159 -0.12 1.64 -29.85
CA SER A 159 1.11 1.79 -29.06
C SER A 159 0.88 2.19 -27.60
N THR A 160 -0.32 2.64 -27.22
CA THR A 160 -0.59 3.15 -25.87
C THR A 160 -0.35 2.08 -24.79
N ALA A 161 0.38 2.43 -23.73
CA ALA A 161 0.56 1.61 -22.53
C ALA A 161 -0.20 2.15 -21.31
N LEU A 162 -0.66 3.40 -21.34
CA LEU A 162 -1.26 4.07 -20.18
C LEU A 162 -2.57 3.41 -19.76
N THR A 163 -2.56 2.84 -18.55
CA THR A 163 -3.72 2.15 -17.96
C THR A 163 -4.35 2.90 -16.81
N THR A 164 -3.57 3.71 -16.07
CA THR A 164 -4.01 4.33 -14.83
C THR A 164 -3.43 5.73 -14.68
N ILE A 165 -4.25 6.69 -14.27
CA ILE A 165 -3.81 8.04 -13.88
C ILE A 165 -4.35 8.29 -12.47
N TYR A 166 -3.45 8.33 -11.49
CA TYR A 166 -3.80 8.58 -10.10
C TYR A 166 -3.95 10.08 -9.85
N VAL A 167 -5.04 10.46 -9.17
CA VAL A 167 -5.33 11.85 -8.81
C VAL A 167 -5.84 11.96 -7.37
N SER A 168 -5.84 13.19 -6.85
CA SER A 168 -6.51 13.57 -5.61
C SER A 168 -7.70 14.50 -5.91
N ASP A 169 -8.40 14.96 -4.87
CA ASP A 169 -9.49 15.92 -5.00
C ASP A 169 -9.02 17.31 -5.49
N ASN A 170 -7.70 17.56 -5.50
CA ASN A 170 -7.12 18.81 -6.01
C ASN A 170 -7.00 18.83 -7.54
N PHE A 171 -7.16 17.69 -8.22
CA PHE A 171 -7.22 17.65 -9.68
C PHE A 171 -8.64 17.95 -10.14
N VAL A 172 -8.90 19.20 -10.48
CA VAL A 172 -10.19 19.70 -10.96
C VAL A 172 -10.08 20.30 -12.37
N THR A 173 -11.15 20.24 -13.15
CA THR A 173 -11.21 20.82 -14.50
C THR A 173 -12.21 21.96 -14.64
N THR A 174 -12.69 22.51 -13.52
CA THR A 174 -13.74 23.54 -13.48
C THR A 174 -13.38 24.84 -14.18
N ASN A 175 -12.09 25.19 -14.25
CA ASN A 175 -11.59 26.39 -14.92
C ASN A 175 -11.01 26.14 -16.32
N VAL A 176 -11.09 24.89 -16.82
CA VAL A 176 -10.56 24.52 -18.13
C VAL A 176 -11.44 25.11 -19.24
N GLN A 177 -10.83 25.93 -20.09
CA GLN A 177 -11.46 26.58 -21.25
C GLN A 177 -11.20 25.82 -22.53
N ASN A 178 -10.02 25.21 -22.66
CA ASN A 178 -9.63 24.36 -23.77
C ASN A 178 -9.17 23.00 -23.23
N GLY A 179 -9.93 21.95 -23.52
CA GLY A 179 -9.62 20.60 -23.03
C GLY A 179 -10.03 19.53 -24.02
N GLU A 180 -10.03 19.84 -25.32
CA GLU A 180 -10.41 18.89 -26.36
C GLU A 180 -9.38 17.77 -26.49
N LYS A 181 -9.85 16.56 -26.83
CA LYS A 181 -9.01 15.40 -27.17
C LYS A 181 -7.97 15.04 -26.09
N MET A 182 -8.19 15.44 -24.84
CA MET A 182 -7.34 15.15 -23.69
C MET A 182 -6.96 13.67 -23.61
N PHE A 183 -7.92 12.76 -23.81
CA PHE A 183 -7.75 11.31 -23.71
C PHE A 183 -7.81 10.59 -25.06
N LYS A 184 -7.72 11.32 -26.17
CA LYS A 184 -7.88 10.66 -27.48
C LYS A 184 -6.79 9.59 -27.66
N ASN A 185 -7.24 8.40 -28.07
CA ASN A 185 -6.46 7.18 -28.27
C ASN A 185 -5.89 6.52 -26.99
N CYS A 186 -6.32 6.95 -25.79
CA CYS A 186 -5.97 6.28 -24.51
C CYS A 186 -6.79 5.01 -24.27
N THR A 187 -6.78 4.08 -25.22
CA THR A 187 -7.70 2.93 -25.28
C THR A 187 -7.58 1.92 -24.14
N LYS A 188 -6.47 1.96 -23.37
CA LYS A 188 -6.19 1.07 -22.24
C LYS A 188 -6.53 1.66 -20.87
N LEU A 189 -6.96 2.92 -20.78
CA LEU A 189 -7.31 3.54 -19.50
C LEU A 189 -8.45 2.77 -18.82
N LYS A 190 -8.24 2.49 -17.53
CA LYS A 190 -9.17 1.80 -16.64
C LYS A 190 -9.72 2.82 -15.63
N GLY A 191 -10.76 3.53 -16.03
CA GLY A 191 -11.49 4.45 -15.16
C GLY A 191 -12.76 3.85 -14.58
N PHE A 192 -13.65 4.71 -14.09
CA PHE A 192 -15.00 4.31 -13.71
C PHE A 192 -15.79 3.77 -14.92
N GLN A 193 -15.69 4.47 -16.05
CA GLN A 193 -16.28 4.04 -17.31
C GLN A 193 -15.23 3.44 -18.24
N LYS A 194 -15.69 2.55 -19.13
CA LYS A 194 -14.86 2.02 -20.23
C LYS A 194 -14.51 3.16 -21.20
N TYR A 195 -13.29 3.11 -21.75
CA TYR A 195 -12.85 4.05 -22.77
C TYR A 195 -13.83 4.11 -23.97
N SER A 196 -14.09 5.33 -24.45
CA SER A 196 -14.95 5.62 -25.61
C SER A 196 -14.25 6.64 -26.51
N LEU A 197 -14.38 6.47 -27.84
CA LEU A 197 -13.82 7.38 -28.83
C LEU A 197 -14.55 8.74 -28.88
N LEU A 198 -15.74 8.83 -28.31
CA LEU A 198 -16.55 10.05 -28.26
C LEU A 198 -16.26 10.88 -26.99
N ASP A 199 -15.73 10.23 -25.95
CA ASP A 199 -15.64 10.75 -24.59
C ASP A 199 -14.21 11.20 -24.27
N THR A 200 -13.59 11.98 -25.16
CA THR A 200 -12.13 12.17 -25.12
C THR A 200 -11.69 13.52 -24.56
N ASP A 201 -12.60 14.39 -24.13
CA ASP A 201 -12.27 15.70 -23.57
C ASP A 201 -12.07 15.68 -22.05
N HIS A 202 -11.68 16.84 -21.52
CA HIS A 202 -11.40 17.07 -20.09
C HIS A 202 -12.56 16.79 -19.13
N ARG A 203 -13.81 16.66 -19.59
CA ARG A 203 -14.95 16.34 -18.70
C ARG A 203 -14.81 14.93 -18.10
N TYR A 204 -14.07 14.05 -18.77
CA TYR A 204 -13.74 12.70 -18.31
C TYR A 204 -12.46 12.64 -17.47
N ALA A 205 -11.86 13.80 -17.14
CA ALA A 205 -10.70 13.92 -16.26
C ALA A 205 -11.12 13.95 -14.79
N ASN A 206 -11.81 12.89 -14.35
CA ASN A 206 -12.26 12.73 -12.98
C ASN A 206 -12.36 11.24 -12.64
N TYR A 207 -12.26 10.89 -11.35
CA TYR A 207 -12.26 9.49 -10.91
C TYR A 207 -13.66 8.93 -10.61
N LYS A 208 -14.68 9.79 -10.57
CA LYS A 208 -16.06 9.44 -10.18
C LYS A 208 -16.86 8.87 -11.34
N THR A 209 -16.69 9.45 -12.52
CA THR A 209 -17.41 9.10 -13.75
C THR A 209 -16.48 8.93 -14.95
N GLY A 210 -15.24 9.43 -14.87
CA GLY A 210 -14.29 9.49 -15.97
C GLY A 210 -13.21 8.42 -15.95
N TYR A 211 -12.04 8.79 -16.46
CA TYR A 211 -10.90 7.90 -16.71
C TYR A 211 -9.81 7.95 -15.65
N PHE A 212 -9.93 8.81 -14.65
CA PHE A 212 -8.96 8.85 -13.56
C PHE A 212 -9.28 7.85 -12.47
N THR A 213 -8.32 7.70 -11.58
CA THR A 213 -8.41 6.82 -10.42
C THR A 213 -7.98 7.60 -9.19
N LYS A 214 -8.77 7.57 -8.12
CA LYS A 214 -8.35 8.17 -6.84
C LYS A 214 -7.37 7.22 -6.16
N LEU A 215 -6.23 7.74 -5.71
CA LEU A 215 -5.29 6.95 -4.91
C LEU A 215 -5.85 6.80 -3.49
N VAL A 216 -6.31 5.60 -3.14
CA VAL A 216 -6.99 5.34 -1.86
C VAL A 216 -6.13 4.57 -0.86
N GLY A 217 -4.98 4.06 -1.28
CA GLY A 217 -4.07 3.36 -0.39
C GLY A 217 -2.86 2.77 -1.10
N LYS A 218 -2.11 1.96 -0.37
CA LYS A 218 -1.00 1.14 -0.88
C LYS A 218 -0.87 -0.19 -0.13
N ASN A 219 -0.31 -1.17 -0.82
CA ASN A 219 0.16 -2.44 -0.24
C ASN A 219 1.65 -2.58 -0.60
N GLY A 220 2.54 -2.32 0.36
CA GLY A 220 3.95 -2.02 0.10
C GLY A 220 4.07 -0.80 -0.82
N GLU A 221 4.86 -0.92 -1.89
CA GLU A 221 5.01 0.15 -2.90
C GLU A 221 3.88 0.14 -3.96
N LYS A 222 3.02 -0.88 -3.96
CA LYS A 222 1.95 -1.01 -4.94
C LYS A 222 0.80 -0.07 -4.55
N LYS A 223 0.56 0.93 -5.40
CA LYS A 223 -0.57 1.87 -5.28
C LYS A 223 -1.90 1.14 -5.47
N ILE A 224 -2.89 1.53 -4.67
CA ILE A 224 -4.27 1.04 -4.74
C ILE A 224 -5.16 2.20 -5.17
N GLY A 225 -5.78 2.02 -6.32
CA GLY A 225 -6.69 2.99 -6.90
C GLY A 225 -8.15 2.55 -6.81
N ALA A 226 -9.04 3.51 -6.62
CA ALA A 226 -10.49 3.30 -6.66
C ALA A 226 -11.18 4.36 -7.52
N THR A 227 -12.35 4.02 -8.05
CA THR A 227 -13.18 4.88 -8.90
C THR A 227 -14.61 4.90 -8.40
N GLY A 228 -15.41 5.85 -8.91
CA GLY A 228 -16.81 6.00 -8.54
C GLY A 228 -17.08 7.00 -7.41
N GLU A 229 -18.34 7.38 -7.25
CA GLU A 229 -18.80 8.16 -6.09
C GLU A 229 -18.64 7.36 -4.79
N THR A 230 -19.10 6.10 -4.83
CA THR A 230 -18.71 5.09 -3.85
C THR A 230 -17.41 4.47 -4.33
N LEU A 231 -16.29 4.90 -3.74
CA LEU A 231 -14.94 4.47 -4.13
C LEU A 231 -14.84 2.96 -4.06
N ALA A 232 -14.62 2.32 -5.21
CA ALA A 232 -14.39 0.89 -5.30
C ALA A 232 -13.18 0.55 -6.18
N THR A 233 -12.43 -0.47 -5.76
CA THR A 233 -11.39 -1.10 -6.58
C THR A 233 -11.87 -2.45 -7.09
N GLU A 234 -11.42 -2.86 -8.28
CA GLU A 234 -11.82 -4.15 -8.86
C GLU A 234 -11.24 -5.33 -8.09
N ASN A 235 -9.95 -5.27 -7.75
CA ASN A 235 -9.24 -6.36 -7.08
C ASN A 235 -8.24 -5.78 -6.07
N LEU A 236 -8.45 -6.11 -4.80
CA LEU A 236 -7.50 -5.86 -3.71
C LEU A 236 -6.81 -7.17 -3.35
N VAL A 237 -5.55 -7.32 -3.76
CA VAL A 237 -4.72 -8.46 -3.36
C VAL A 237 -3.72 -7.97 -2.32
N LEU A 238 -3.83 -8.52 -1.11
CA LEU A 238 -2.93 -8.23 0.01
C LEU A 238 -1.83 -9.28 0.07
N ASP A 239 -0.59 -8.83 0.02
CA ASP A 239 0.60 -9.68 0.02
C ASP A 239 1.09 -9.86 1.47
N ASP A 240 1.40 -11.10 1.87
CA ASP A 240 1.94 -11.32 3.20
C ASP A 240 3.27 -10.57 3.40
N GLY A 241 3.40 -9.89 4.53
CA GLY A 241 4.62 -9.16 4.87
C GLY A 241 4.76 -7.78 4.23
N LYS A 242 3.77 -7.29 3.48
CA LYS A 242 3.74 -5.93 2.93
C LYS A 242 2.80 -5.03 3.72
N ASP A 243 3.28 -3.83 4.05
CA ASP A 243 2.51 -2.85 4.82
C ASP A 243 1.29 -2.40 4.01
N PHE A 244 0.11 -2.52 4.59
CA PHE A 244 -1.11 -1.96 4.02
C PHE A 244 -1.45 -0.65 4.69
N VAL A 245 -1.69 0.38 3.88
CA VAL A 245 -2.14 1.69 4.35
C VAL A 245 -3.28 2.15 3.47
N ALA A 246 -4.44 2.41 4.07
CA ALA A 246 -5.57 3.05 3.39
C ALA A 246 -5.63 4.54 3.77
N TYR A 247 -5.67 5.40 2.76
CA TYR A 247 -5.80 6.84 2.91
C TYR A 247 -7.25 7.26 3.03
N ASP A 248 -8.15 6.55 2.34
CA ASP A 248 -9.59 6.78 2.30
C ASP A 248 -10.35 5.49 2.64
N LEU A 249 -11.64 5.63 2.98
CA LEU A 249 -12.56 4.50 3.00
C LEU A 249 -12.94 4.13 1.56
N PHE A 250 -12.85 2.85 1.22
CA PHE A 250 -13.20 2.33 -0.09
C PHE A 250 -13.71 0.89 0.00
N ALA A 251 -14.28 0.39 -1.08
CA ALA A 251 -14.68 -1.01 -1.24
C ALA A 251 -13.78 -1.73 -2.24
N ALA A 252 -13.77 -3.06 -2.19
CA ALA A 252 -13.14 -3.92 -3.19
C ALA A 252 -14.17 -4.93 -3.70
N LYS A 253 -14.37 -5.01 -5.03
CA LYS A 253 -15.26 -6.02 -5.62
C LYS A 253 -14.77 -7.44 -5.34
N ASN A 254 -13.46 -7.63 -5.40
CA ASN A 254 -12.80 -8.84 -4.88
C ASN A 254 -11.65 -8.40 -3.98
N ALA A 255 -11.58 -8.95 -2.78
CA ALA A 255 -10.42 -8.82 -1.90
C ALA A 255 -9.88 -10.21 -1.54
N SER A 256 -8.56 -10.34 -1.49
CA SER A 256 -7.92 -11.58 -1.10
C SER A 256 -6.65 -11.36 -0.30
N TYR A 257 -6.33 -12.36 0.52
CA TYR A 257 -5.12 -12.45 1.30
C TYR A 257 -4.67 -13.91 1.34
N SER A 258 -3.36 -14.14 1.21
CA SER A 258 -2.76 -15.46 1.34
C SER A 258 -1.54 -15.42 2.23
N ARG A 259 -1.31 -16.48 3.00
CA ARG A 259 -0.16 -16.63 3.88
C ARG A 259 0.29 -18.08 3.93
N ASP A 260 1.58 -18.30 3.69
CA ASP A 260 2.22 -19.57 3.97
C ASP A 260 2.50 -19.72 5.47
N ILE A 261 2.12 -20.87 6.01
CA ILE A 261 2.28 -21.24 7.41
C ILE A 261 3.56 -22.08 7.53
N PRO A 262 4.51 -21.70 8.40
CA PRO A 262 5.75 -22.45 8.56
C PRO A 262 5.49 -23.91 8.95
N GLU A 263 6.28 -24.83 8.41
CA GLU A 263 6.19 -26.26 8.73
C GLU A 263 6.22 -26.49 10.25
N GLY A 264 5.32 -27.35 10.73
CA GLY A 264 5.14 -27.65 12.15
C GLY A 264 4.39 -26.58 12.95
N SER A 265 3.92 -25.51 12.30
CA SER A 265 3.04 -24.50 12.92
C SER A 265 1.59 -24.69 12.47
N THR A 266 0.66 -24.47 13.38
CA THR A 266 -0.79 -24.57 13.20
C THR A 266 -1.53 -23.31 13.67
N TRP A 267 -0.94 -22.51 14.55
CA TRP A 267 -1.56 -21.31 15.13
C TRP A 267 -0.94 -20.02 14.60
N GLY A 268 -1.77 -18.99 14.49
CA GLY A 268 -1.31 -17.64 14.19
C GLY A 268 -2.33 -16.56 14.55
N THR A 269 -1.96 -15.31 14.30
CA THR A 269 -2.87 -14.16 14.40
C THR A 269 -3.15 -13.55 13.04
N LEU A 270 -4.32 -12.94 12.91
CA LEU A 270 -4.77 -12.30 11.70
C LEU A 270 -5.54 -11.03 12.04
N CYS A 271 -5.35 -9.98 11.24
CA CYS A 271 -6.19 -8.78 11.28
C CYS A 271 -6.26 -8.22 9.87
N LEU A 272 -7.35 -8.50 9.16
CA LEU A 272 -7.54 -8.08 7.76
C LEU A 272 -8.38 -6.82 7.69
N PRO A 273 -8.16 -5.94 6.69
CA PRO A 273 -8.92 -4.72 6.52
C PRO A 273 -10.30 -4.96 5.87
N PHE A 274 -10.68 -6.22 5.63
CA PHE A 274 -11.98 -6.65 5.13
C PHE A 274 -12.53 -7.78 6.00
N ALA A 275 -13.84 -7.99 5.93
CA ALA A 275 -14.54 -8.99 6.73
C ALA A 275 -14.22 -10.42 6.26
N ILE A 276 -14.24 -11.37 7.20
CA ILE A 276 -13.98 -12.79 6.94
C ILE A 276 -15.29 -13.55 7.13
N ASP A 277 -15.74 -14.23 6.08
CA ASP A 277 -16.92 -15.09 6.11
C ASP A 277 -16.50 -16.51 6.48
N GLN A 278 -16.60 -16.84 7.77
CA GLN A 278 -16.08 -18.12 8.28
C GLN A 278 -16.76 -19.35 7.65
N SER A 279 -17.97 -19.20 7.11
CA SER A 279 -18.66 -20.31 6.42
C SER A 279 -17.94 -20.78 5.15
N LYS A 280 -17.05 -19.94 4.60
CA LYS A 280 -16.24 -20.23 3.42
C LYS A 280 -14.83 -20.73 3.75
N GLU A 281 -14.44 -20.66 5.02
CA GLU A 281 -13.09 -20.98 5.48
C GLU A 281 -13.06 -22.39 6.06
N THR A 282 -12.83 -23.40 5.20
CA THR A 282 -12.81 -24.81 5.62
C THR A 282 -11.44 -25.29 6.08
N GLU A 283 -10.40 -24.49 5.88
CA GLU A 283 -8.99 -24.82 6.12
C GLU A 283 -8.50 -24.46 7.53
N CYS A 284 -9.26 -23.64 8.27
CA CYS A 284 -8.90 -23.19 9.60
C CYS A 284 -10.13 -22.86 10.46
N LYS A 285 -9.90 -22.64 11.75
CA LYS A 285 -10.89 -22.11 12.70
C LYS A 285 -10.39 -20.82 13.33
N PHE A 286 -11.30 -19.89 13.62
CA PHE A 286 -10.97 -18.60 14.22
C PHE A 286 -11.42 -18.51 15.69
N TYR A 287 -10.65 -17.74 16.46
CA TYR A 287 -10.88 -17.55 17.90
C TYR A 287 -10.67 -16.10 18.29
N SER A 288 -11.51 -15.63 19.19
CA SER A 288 -11.39 -14.33 19.86
C SER A 288 -10.78 -14.52 21.25
N LEU A 289 -10.09 -13.47 21.73
CA LEU A 289 -9.61 -13.40 23.11
C LEU A 289 -10.72 -12.83 23.99
N THR A 290 -11.09 -13.53 25.06
CA THR A 290 -12.19 -13.12 25.97
C THR A 290 -11.73 -12.63 27.34
N GLY A 291 -10.46 -12.82 27.70
CA GLY A 291 -9.91 -12.31 28.95
C GLY A 291 -8.79 -13.16 29.54
N ILE A 292 -8.49 -12.90 30.81
CA ILE A 292 -7.62 -13.71 31.66
C ILE A 292 -8.43 -14.32 32.80
N ASP A 293 -8.34 -15.64 32.96
CA ASP A 293 -8.75 -16.33 34.18
C ASP A 293 -7.57 -16.32 35.16
N ALA A 294 -7.61 -15.39 36.11
CA ALA A 294 -6.53 -15.21 37.08
C ALA A 294 -6.40 -16.37 38.07
N ASP A 295 -7.50 -17.06 38.38
CA ASP A 295 -7.52 -18.18 39.33
C ASP A 295 -6.85 -19.41 38.74
N ASN A 296 -7.17 -19.70 37.48
CA ASN A 296 -6.58 -20.80 36.72
C ASN A 296 -5.29 -20.41 36.01
N LYS A 297 -4.94 -19.12 36.05
CA LYS A 297 -3.78 -18.54 35.36
C LYS A 297 -3.79 -18.94 33.89
N CYS A 298 -4.90 -18.75 33.18
CA CYS A 298 -5.05 -19.04 31.74
C CYS A 298 -5.67 -17.87 30.94
N ILE A 299 -5.36 -17.76 29.63
CA ILE A 299 -6.06 -16.86 28.71
C ILE A 299 -7.30 -17.60 28.24
N THR A 300 -8.42 -16.88 28.20
CA THR A 300 -9.66 -17.46 27.73
C THR A 300 -9.88 -17.08 26.28
N LEU A 301 -10.20 -18.09 25.47
CA LEU A 301 -10.55 -17.93 24.07
C LEU A 301 -11.96 -18.43 23.85
N GLU A 302 -12.63 -17.81 22.90
CA GLU A 302 -13.92 -18.24 22.42
C GLU A 302 -13.83 -18.44 20.91
N SER A 303 -14.36 -19.56 20.41
CA SER A 303 -14.52 -19.73 18.97
C SER A 303 -15.35 -18.57 18.46
N CYS A 304 -14.90 -17.93 17.38
CA CYS A 304 -15.80 -17.02 16.68
C CYS A 304 -17.00 -17.90 16.22
N GLU A 305 -18.21 -17.60 16.68
CA GLU A 305 -19.41 -18.35 16.28
C GLU A 305 -19.56 -18.36 14.75
N GLU A 306 -20.30 -19.32 14.20
CA GLU A 306 -20.57 -19.39 12.75
C GLU A 306 -21.15 -18.04 12.27
N GLY A 307 -20.36 -17.28 11.51
CA GLY A 307 -20.74 -15.93 11.12
C GLY A 307 -19.59 -15.12 10.51
N ILE A 308 -19.87 -13.84 10.28
CA ILE A 308 -18.92 -12.90 9.68
C ILE A 308 -18.06 -12.27 10.78
N ILE A 309 -16.75 -12.42 10.68
CA ILE A 309 -15.78 -11.64 11.47
C ILE A 309 -15.69 -10.25 10.82
N PRO A 310 -16.03 -9.15 11.51
CA PRO A 310 -16.01 -7.82 10.91
C PRO A 310 -14.62 -7.39 10.47
N ALA A 311 -14.56 -6.54 9.44
CA ALA A 311 -13.32 -5.95 8.94
C ALA A 311 -12.53 -5.24 10.05
N GLY A 312 -11.22 -5.43 10.06
CA GLY A 312 -10.30 -4.88 11.05
C GLY A 312 -10.32 -5.59 12.40
N THR A 313 -11.13 -6.63 12.59
CA THR A 313 -11.17 -7.37 13.86
C THR A 313 -9.95 -8.28 13.97
N PRO A 314 -9.08 -8.10 14.97
CA PRO A 314 -7.99 -9.02 15.19
C PRO A 314 -8.51 -10.34 15.75
N VAL A 315 -7.99 -11.46 15.25
CA VAL A 315 -8.35 -12.82 15.68
C VAL A 315 -7.12 -13.72 15.76
N LEU A 316 -7.24 -14.81 16.52
CA LEU A 316 -6.36 -15.97 16.39
C LEU A 316 -6.98 -16.92 15.37
N PHE A 317 -6.15 -17.67 14.66
CA PHE A 317 -6.61 -18.80 13.84
C PHE A 317 -5.79 -20.04 14.12
N LYS A 318 -6.42 -21.19 13.87
CA LYS A 318 -5.79 -22.51 13.89
C LYS A 318 -6.04 -23.22 12.56
N MET A 319 -4.98 -23.58 11.86
CA MET A 319 -5.04 -24.40 10.65
C MET A 319 -5.47 -25.84 10.98
N ASN A 320 -6.18 -26.44 10.03
CA ASN A 320 -6.44 -27.88 10.04
C ASN A 320 -5.15 -28.66 9.79
N GLU A 321 -5.12 -29.91 10.26
CA GLU A 321 -3.95 -30.78 10.12
C GLU A 321 -3.55 -30.95 8.65
N GLY A 322 -2.26 -30.78 8.35
CA GLY A 322 -1.71 -30.90 7.00
C GLY A 322 -1.91 -29.68 6.09
N VAL A 323 -2.67 -28.66 6.52
CA VAL A 323 -2.85 -27.42 5.73
C VAL A 323 -1.75 -26.42 6.07
N GLN A 324 -1.00 -25.98 5.05
CA GLN A 324 0.15 -25.07 5.19
C GLN A 324 -0.04 -23.70 4.53
N THR A 325 -1.21 -23.44 3.95
CA THR A 325 -1.52 -22.13 3.36
C THR A 325 -2.86 -21.67 3.88
N LEU A 326 -2.93 -20.43 4.36
CA LEU A 326 -4.17 -19.74 4.69
C LEU A 326 -4.56 -18.89 3.48
N ASN A 327 -5.73 -19.12 2.90
CA ASN A 327 -6.26 -18.33 1.78
C ASN A 327 -7.63 -17.78 2.14
N ILE A 328 -7.77 -16.46 2.19
CA ILE A 328 -9.04 -15.79 2.48
C ILE A 328 -9.41 -14.94 1.29
N SER A 329 -10.67 -15.04 0.85
CA SER A 329 -11.21 -14.23 -0.24
C SER A 329 -12.64 -13.82 0.02
N VAL A 330 -12.97 -12.60 -0.38
CA VAL A 330 -14.30 -12.02 -0.18
C VAL A 330 -14.69 -11.17 -1.38
N GLN A 331 -15.99 -11.15 -1.68
CA GLN A 331 -16.58 -10.30 -2.70
C GLN A 331 -17.27 -9.10 -2.06
N ASP A 332 -17.29 -7.97 -2.76
CA ASP A 332 -17.98 -6.74 -2.36
C ASP A 332 -17.63 -6.29 -0.93
N ALA A 333 -16.34 -6.26 -0.62
CA ALA A 333 -15.83 -5.97 0.71
C ALA A 333 -15.64 -4.48 0.95
N GLY A 334 -16.21 -3.96 2.04
CA GLY A 334 -15.81 -2.68 2.61
C GLY A 334 -14.42 -2.80 3.25
N ILE A 335 -13.54 -1.82 2.98
CA ILE A 335 -12.16 -1.79 3.46
C ILE A 335 -12.02 -0.73 4.56
N VAL A 336 -11.62 -1.16 5.75
CA VAL A 336 -11.37 -0.26 6.89
C VAL A 336 -9.95 0.29 6.87
N LYS A 337 -9.78 1.51 7.40
CA LYS A 337 -8.48 2.18 7.44
C LYS A 337 -7.58 1.70 8.57
N GLU A 338 -8.17 1.28 9.67
CA GLU A 338 -7.47 0.91 10.89
C GLU A 338 -8.09 -0.36 11.49
N PRO A 339 -7.29 -1.17 12.20
CA PRO A 339 -7.80 -2.25 13.02
C PRO A 339 -8.83 -1.77 14.06
N VAL A 340 -9.81 -2.62 14.34
CA VAL A 340 -10.78 -2.39 15.41
C VAL A 340 -10.06 -2.59 16.75
N ALA A 341 -10.22 -1.64 17.66
CA ALA A 341 -9.66 -1.76 19.01
C ALA A 341 -10.36 -2.90 19.77
N GLY A 342 -9.56 -3.77 20.41
CA GLY A 342 -10.10 -4.76 21.33
C GLY A 342 -10.83 -4.10 22.50
N THR A 343 -11.96 -4.68 22.91
CA THR A 343 -12.88 -4.10 23.92
C THR A 343 -12.60 -4.57 25.35
N ASN A 344 -11.84 -5.65 25.51
CA ASN A 344 -11.48 -6.18 26.83
C ASN A 344 -10.54 -5.22 27.57
N THR A 345 -10.75 -5.12 28.88
CA THR A 345 -10.08 -4.15 29.75
C THR A 345 -8.86 -4.73 30.48
N ASP A 346 -8.78 -6.04 30.60
CA ASP A 346 -7.70 -6.79 31.25
C ASP A 346 -6.61 -7.22 30.26
N VAL A 347 -7.01 -7.75 29.11
CA VAL A 347 -6.15 -8.16 28.02
C VAL A 347 -6.86 -7.99 26.67
N LYS A 348 -6.19 -7.37 25.70
CA LYS A 348 -6.77 -7.17 24.36
C LYS A 348 -5.86 -7.72 23.29
N LEU A 349 -6.49 -8.24 22.23
CA LEU A 349 -5.81 -8.53 20.99
C LEU A 349 -5.79 -7.24 20.15
N VAL A 350 -4.60 -6.81 19.74
CA VAL A 350 -4.36 -5.57 18.99
C VAL A 350 -3.89 -5.93 17.59
N GLY A 351 -4.68 -5.55 16.59
CA GLY A 351 -4.34 -5.76 15.19
C GLY A 351 -3.36 -4.73 14.65
N SER A 352 -2.65 -5.09 13.58
CA SER A 352 -1.83 -4.17 12.80
C SER A 352 -1.88 -4.50 11.31
N PHE A 353 -2.08 -3.48 10.49
CA PHE A 353 -1.98 -3.56 9.03
C PHE A 353 -0.56 -3.33 8.51
N THR A 354 0.34 -2.83 9.37
CA THR A 354 1.75 -2.55 9.04
C THR A 354 2.68 -3.31 9.97
N LYS A 355 3.96 -3.35 9.63
CA LYS A 355 5.00 -3.87 10.51
C LYS A 355 5.11 -2.99 11.76
N ILE A 356 5.17 -3.62 12.93
CA ILE A 356 5.45 -2.97 14.21
C ILE A 356 6.63 -3.70 14.87
N GLY A 357 7.46 -3.00 15.64
CA GLY A 357 8.66 -3.56 16.27
C GLY A 357 9.87 -3.68 15.33
N GLY A 358 10.86 -4.50 15.71
CA GLY A 358 12.20 -4.58 15.10
C GLY A 358 13.26 -4.01 16.03
N ASN A 359 14.36 -3.46 15.50
CA ASN A 359 15.43 -2.87 16.31
C ASN A 359 14.87 -1.82 17.29
N GLY A 360 14.91 -2.13 18.58
CA GLY A 360 14.39 -1.26 19.65
C GLY A 360 12.88 -1.42 19.95
N ASN A 361 12.20 -2.43 19.40
CA ASN A 361 10.80 -2.80 19.71
C ASN A 361 9.78 -1.66 19.63
N GLN A 362 9.98 -0.69 18.73
CA GLN A 362 9.10 0.48 18.64
C GLN A 362 7.64 0.08 18.37
N GLY A 363 6.74 0.60 19.20
CA GLY A 363 5.30 0.32 19.11
C GLY A 363 4.85 -0.96 19.83
N LEU A 364 5.77 -1.67 20.50
CA LEU A 364 5.46 -2.77 21.42
C LEU A 364 5.91 -2.42 22.83
N ALA A 365 5.04 -2.71 23.80
CA ALA A 365 5.40 -2.70 25.21
C ALA A 365 6.21 -3.96 25.55
N GLU A 366 7.11 -3.85 26.52
CA GLU A 366 7.86 -5.00 27.04
C GLU A 366 6.94 -6.11 27.58
N THR A 367 5.74 -5.75 27.99
CA THR A 367 4.69 -6.65 28.50
C THR A 367 3.83 -7.30 27.41
N ASP A 368 4.02 -6.96 26.14
CA ASP A 368 3.22 -7.52 25.03
C ASP A 368 3.62 -8.96 24.71
N TYR A 369 2.68 -9.73 24.15
CA TYR A 369 2.93 -11.08 23.64
C TYR A 369 2.69 -11.19 22.14
N ILE A 370 3.67 -11.73 21.42
CA ILE A 370 3.57 -12.05 19.99
C ILE A 370 3.36 -13.54 19.78
N ILE A 371 2.71 -13.96 18.68
CA ILE A 371 2.55 -15.39 18.32
C ILE A 371 3.50 -15.76 17.20
N GLY A 372 4.28 -16.83 17.37
CA GLY A 372 5.11 -17.43 16.33
C GLY A 372 5.51 -18.87 16.64
N LYS A 373 5.51 -19.74 15.62
CA LYS A 373 5.82 -21.18 15.74
C LYS A 373 5.00 -21.88 16.83
N ASP A 374 3.69 -21.66 16.84
CA ASP A 374 2.78 -22.25 17.82
C ASP A 374 3.13 -21.93 19.28
N LYS A 375 3.79 -20.79 19.49
CA LYS A 375 4.16 -20.29 20.80
C LYS A 375 3.87 -18.82 20.87
N PHE A 376 3.52 -18.35 22.05
CA PHE A 376 3.55 -16.92 22.30
C PHE A 376 4.86 -16.57 22.99
N TRP A 377 5.29 -15.35 22.78
CA TRP A 377 6.57 -14.88 23.25
C TRP A 377 6.40 -13.50 23.85
N LEU A 378 6.85 -13.33 25.10
CA LEU A 378 6.87 -12.04 25.77
C LEU A 378 7.96 -11.17 25.13
N VAL A 379 7.61 -9.93 24.76
CA VAL A 379 8.54 -9.03 24.07
C VAL A 379 9.82 -8.79 24.87
N SER A 380 9.73 -8.68 26.21
CA SER A 380 10.90 -8.52 27.07
C SER A 380 11.86 -9.72 27.06
N GLU A 381 11.38 -10.93 26.76
CA GLU A 381 12.19 -12.16 26.79
C GLU A 381 12.91 -12.44 25.47
N LEU A 382 12.53 -11.74 24.40
CA LEU A 382 13.05 -11.93 23.06
C LEU A 382 14.12 -10.89 22.66
N ASN A 383 14.50 -10.00 23.58
CA ASN A 383 15.33 -8.83 23.29
C ASN A 383 16.85 -9.17 23.35
N ASP A 384 17.35 -9.91 22.36
CA ASP A 384 18.76 -10.30 22.21
C ASP A 384 19.64 -9.24 21.51
N GLY A 385 19.11 -8.03 21.30
CA GLY A 385 19.75 -6.95 20.54
C GLY A 385 19.30 -6.86 19.07
N ASN A 386 18.57 -7.83 18.54
CA ASN A 386 18.01 -7.78 17.18
C ASN A 386 16.54 -7.31 17.12
N GLY A 387 15.90 -7.17 18.29
CA GLY A 387 14.52 -6.73 18.44
C GLY A 387 13.48 -7.70 17.84
N VAL A 388 12.22 -7.50 18.21
CA VAL A 388 11.10 -8.36 17.86
C VAL A 388 10.13 -7.61 16.97
N GLY A 389 9.78 -8.20 15.83
CA GLY A 389 8.88 -7.59 14.86
C GLY A 389 7.62 -8.41 14.63
N ILE A 390 6.49 -7.72 14.53
CA ILE A 390 5.24 -8.26 14.02
C ILE A 390 5.11 -7.86 12.56
N LYS A 391 4.83 -8.82 11.68
CA LYS A 391 4.57 -8.56 10.26
C LYS A 391 3.20 -7.88 10.07
N PRO A 392 2.97 -7.22 8.92
CA PRO A 392 1.65 -6.76 8.49
C PRO A 392 0.55 -7.84 8.58
N MET A 393 -0.71 -7.42 8.74
CA MET A 393 -1.88 -8.30 8.83
C MET A 393 -1.83 -9.30 9.98
N ARG A 394 -1.16 -8.93 11.07
CA ARG A 394 -1.04 -9.74 12.29
C ARG A 394 -1.70 -9.01 13.45
N ALA A 395 -1.83 -9.72 14.55
CA ALA A 395 -2.19 -9.15 15.85
C ALA A 395 -1.23 -9.62 16.95
N TYR A 396 -1.21 -8.89 18.05
CA TYR A 396 -0.50 -9.23 19.30
C TYR A 396 -1.39 -9.03 20.50
N ILE A 397 -1.00 -9.61 21.63
CA ILE A 397 -1.73 -9.47 22.88
C ILE A 397 -1.09 -8.35 23.69
N HIS A 398 -1.93 -7.41 24.13
CA HIS A 398 -1.56 -6.31 25.02
C HIS A 398 -2.28 -6.45 26.35
N PRO A 399 -1.58 -6.83 27.43
CA PRO A 399 -2.11 -6.81 28.79
C PRO A 399 -2.27 -5.37 29.30
N ALA A 400 -3.28 -5.12 30.13
CA ALA A 400 -3.55 -3.78 30.65
C ALA A 400 -2.51 -3.27 31.68
N ASN A 401 -1.79 -4.18 32.35
CA ASN A 401 -0.76 -3.87 33.34
C ASN A 401 0.19 -5.06 33.55
N GLU A 402 1.27 -4.85 34.32
CA GLU A 402 2.26 -5.90 34.63
C GLU A 402 1.68 -7.13 35.33
N TYR A 403 0.66 -6.97 36.18
CA TYR A 403 0.03 -8.10 36.87
C TYR A 403 -0.70 -9.00 35.86
N GLN A 404 -1.49 -8.39 34.98
CA GLN A 404 -2.16 -9.10 33.88
C GLN A 404 -1.14 -9.68 32.89
N ALA A 405 -0.02 -9.00 32.65
CA ALA A 405 1.07 -9.56 31.86
C ALA A 405 1.61 -10.85 32.49
N ARG A 406 1.89 -10.87 33.81
CA ARG A 406 2.32 -12.09 34.51
C ARG A 406 1.26 -13.20 34.48
N ALA A 407 -0.01 -12.85 34.61
CA ALA A 407 -1.10 -13.83 34.52
C ALA A 407 -1.19 -14.43 33.10
N ALA A 408 -1.10 -13.59 32.05
CA ALA A 408 -0.99 -14.03 30.66
C ALA A 408 0.27 -14.88 30.43
N MET A 409 1.40 -14.58 31.06
CA MET A 409 2.61 -15.41 30.98
C MET A 409 2.35 -16.85 31.46
N LEU A 410 1.75 -16.97 32.65
CA LEU A 410 1.45 -18.25 33.30
C LEU A 410 0.41 -19.06 32.51
N SER A 411 -0.42 -18.35 31.76
CA SER A 411 -1.45 -18.87 30.86
C SER A 411 -0.94 -19.44 29.56
N ILE A 412 0.24 -18.96 29.14
CA ILE A 412 0.69 -19.06 27.76
C ILE A 412 1.95 -19.98 27.61
N GLY A 413 2.58 -20.33 28.73
CA GLY A 413 3.74 -21.22 28.77
C GLY A 413 5.03 -20.54 28.31
N LYS A 414 6.16 -20.98 28.86
CA LYS A 414 7.50 -20.48 28.53
C LYS A 414 8.08 -21.24 27.33
N GLY A 415 8.99 -20.60 26.60
CA GLY A 415 9.67 -21.17 25.42
C GLY A 415 10.47 -22.47 25.65
N ASP A 416 10.46 -23.05 26.85
CA ASP A 416 11.20 -24.23 27.29
C ASP A 416 10.39 -25.56 27.31
N GLY A 417 9.13 -25.58 26.84
CA GLY A 417 8.55 -26.81 26.27
C GLY A 417 7.28 -27.40 26.87
N THR A 418 6.46 -26.65 27.62
CA THR A 418 5.07 -27.07 27.87
C THR A 418 4.08 -25.90 28.00
N THR A 419 2.93 -26.10 27.34
CA THR A 419 1.58 -25.62 27.70
C THR A 419 1.26 -24.13 27.61
N ALA A 420 0.85 -23.72 26.40
CA ALA A 420 -0.50 -23.16 26.21
C ALA A 420 -1.10 -23.49 24.86
N ILE A 421 -0.29 -23.59 23.81
CA ILE A 421 -0.75 -24.19 22.55
C ILE A 421 -1.18 -25.65 22.77
N ASP A 422 -0.54 -26.39 23.68
CA ASP A 422 -0.96 -27.74 24.06
C ASP A 422 -2.34 -27.75 24.74
N ASN A 423 -2.67 -26.70 25.52
CA ASN A 423 -3.98 -26.51 26.14
C ASN A 423 -5.02 -26.05 25.11
N LEU A 424 -4.68 -25.13 24.19
CA LEU A 424 -5.54 -24.74 23.05
C LEU A 424 -5.78 -25.92 22.09
N ASN A 425 -4.75 -26.72 21.82
CA ASN A 425 -4.83 -27.92 20.98
C ASN A 425 -5.69 -29.00 21.63
N ALA A 426 -5.69 -29.09 22.97
CA ALA A 426 -6.56 -29.99 23.72
C ALA A 426 -8.06 -29.61 23.68
N ILE A 427 -8.39 -28.34 23.40
CA ILE A 427 -9.78 -27.84 23.41
C ILE A 427 -10.46 -27.98 22.03
N SER A 428 -9.71 -27.97 20.92
CA SER A 428 -10.30 -27.58 19.63
C SER A 428 -10.66 -28.68 18.62
N ASN A 429 -10.25 -29.95 18.78
CA ASN A 429 -10.64 -31.14 17.96
C ASN A 429 -9.64 -32.32 18.16
N ASP A 430 -9.73 -33.15 19.20
CA ASP A 430 -8.92 -34.38 19.30
C ASP A 430 -9.79 -35.63 19.45
N ALA A 431 -9.75 -36.53 18.46
CA ALA A 431 -10.47 -37.80 18.42
C ALA A 431 -9.87 -38.87 19.37
N ASN A 432 -8.64 -38.67 19.85
CA ASN A 432 -7.92 -39.58 20.75
C ASN A 432 -7.92 -39.12 22.22
N ALA A 433 -8.64 -38.04 22.54
CA ALA A 433 -8.73 -37.53 23.90
C ALA A 433 -9.82 -38.26 24.70
N GLU A 434 -9.50 -38.62 25.94
CA GLU A 434 -10.47 -39.16 26.91
C GLU A 434 -10.89 -38.05 27.86
N TYR A 435 -12.19 -37.76 27.90
CA TYR A 435 -12.76 -36.71 28.73
C TYR A 435 -13.35 -37.30 29.99
N TYR A 436 -13.18 -36.60 31.11
CA TYR A 436 -13.73 -36.96 32.40
C TYR A 436 -14.31 -35.74 33.10
N ASP A 437 -15.37 -35.92 33.87
CA ASP A 437 -15.90 -34.87 34.76
C ASP A 437 -15.02 -34.69 36.02
N ALA A 438 -15.37 -33.71 36.85
CA ALA A 438 -14.66 -33.41 38.10
C ALA A 438 -14.64 -34.59 39.10
N ASN A 439 -15.52 -35.59 38.92
CA ASN A 439 -15.59 -36.79 39.75
C ASN A 439 -14.86 -37.99 39.10
N GLY A 440 -14.18 -37.79 37.97
CA GLY A 440 -13.45 -38.83 37.25
C GLY A 440 -14.33 -39.75 36.41
N ARG A 441 -15.57 -39.38 36.09
CA ARG A 441 -16.45 -40.17 35.22
C ARG A 441 -16.18 -39.82 33.76
N ARG A 442 -16.04 -40.83 32.91
CA ARG A 442 -15.78 -40.63 31.47
C ARG A 442 -16.97 -39.95 30.80
N THR A 443 -16.71 -38.94 29.97
CA THR A 443 -17.71 -38.18 29.21
C THR A 443 -17.42 -38.28 27.70
N ASN A 444 -18.44 -38.05 26.88
CA ASN A 444 -18.31 -38.10 25.41
C ASN A 444 -17.72 -36.80 24.80
N GLY A 445 -17.07 -35.98 25.63
CA GLY A 445 -16.59 -34.66 25.29
C GLY A 445 -16.56 -33.74 26.50
N LEU A 446 -16.16 -32.50 26.29
CA LEU A 446 -16.16 -31.46 27.32
C LEU A 446 -17.59 -31.20 27.82
N GLN A 447 -17.72 -31.03 29.14
CA GLN A 447 -18.97 -30.69 29.84
C GLN A 447 -18.84 -29.34 30.49
N LYS A 448 -19.97 -28.66 30.74
CA LYS A 448 -19.96 -27.45 31.57
C LYS A 448 -19.39 -27.74 32.95
N GLY A 449 -18.40 -26.96 33.37
CA GLY A 449 -17.64 -27.15 34.60
C GLY A 449 -16.20 -27.65 34.38
N LEU A 450 -15.61 -28.22 35.43
CA LEU A 450 -14.24 -28.75 35.40
C LEU A 450 -14.21 -30.12 34.70
N ASN A 451 -13.38 -30.23 33.66
CA ASN A 451 -13.10 -31.45 32.93
C ASN A 451 -11.65 -31.86 33.15
N ILE A 452 -11.43 -33.16 33.28
CA ILE A 452 -10.10 -33.76 33.22
C ILE A 452 -9.98 -34.42 31.86
N VAL A 453 -9.00 -34.01 31.07
CA VAL A 453 -8.79 -34.56 29.72
C VAL A 453 -7.46 -35.30 29.70
N LYS A 454 -7.50 -36.58 29.32
CA LYS A 454 -6.32 -37.44 29.22
C LYS A 454 -5.99 -37.67 27.75
N ARG A 455 -4.71 -37.49 27.39
CA ARG A 455 -4.20 -37.67 26.04
C ARG A 455 -2.82 -38.34 26.11
N GLY A 456 -2.73 -39.58 25.65
CA GLY A 456 -1.51 -40.37 25.82
C GLY A 456 -1.10 -40.49 27.29
N SER A 457 0.12 -40.07 27.62
CA SER A 457 0.66 -40.07 29.00
C SER A 457 0.40 -38.78 29.79
N LYS A 458 -0.25 -37.77 29.20
CA LYS A 458 -0.50 -36.47 29.84
C LYS A 458 -1.96 -36.31 30.27
N THR A 459 -2.17 -35.52 31.32
CA THR A 459 -3.49 -35.20 31.88
C THR A 459 -3.63 -33.69 32.04
N TYR A 460 -4.75 -33.16 31.59
CA TYR A 460 -5.06 -31.73 31.55
C TYR A 460 -6.33 -31.47 32.37
N LYS A 461 -6.44 -30.25 32.91
CA LYS A 461 -7.66 -29.74 33.53
C LYS A 461 -8.20 -28.61 32.68
N ILE A 462 -9.44 -28.73 32.22
CA ILE A 462 -10.09 -27.81 31.30
C ILE A 462 -11.40 -27.36 31.93
N MET A 463 -11.57 -26.05 32.14
CA MET A 463 -12.83 -25.50 32.62
C MET A 463 -13.64 -24.96 31.45
N VAL A 464 -14.87 -25.44 31.30
CA VAL A 464 -15.80 -24.98 30.26
C VAL A 464 -16.95 -24.26 30.94
N LYS A 465 -17.11 -22.95 30.67
CA LYS A 465 -18.14 -22.12 31.28
C LYS A 465 -19.48 -22.22 30.55
#